data_AF-A0A968VTC6-F1
#
_entry.id   AF-A0A968VTC6-F1
#
_cell.length_a   1.000
_cell.length_b   1.000
_cell.length_c   1.000
_cell.angle_alpha   90.00
_cell.angle_beta   90.00
_cell.angle_gamma   90.00
#
_symmetry.space_group_name_H-M   'P 1'
#
loop_
_entity.id
_entity.type
_entity.pdbx_description
1 polymer ?
#
loop_
_entity_poly.entity_id
_entity_poly.type
_entity_poly.pdbx_seq_one_letter_code
_entity_poly.pdbx_strand_id
1 'polypeptide(L)'
;MNQNSPRNWEIVEQRVLSEAELKAMLKMVRPFFEQAVAQRKDRHVINDYMTIRFASLTGLRVSEVAAVRIGDIADSSIRVVGKGKRLRVVPLGPKGKALIEEHLKLKMEVLGQPMGSDDLLFANRSGRPFSRHSLNRRFDFWRRRSGIQRRIGFHYAQVISTRPFF
;
A
#
# COMPACT_ATOMS: atom_id res chain seq x y z
N MET A 1 -4.70 42.05 -3.41
CA MET A 1 -4.70 41.06 -2.32
C MET A 1 -5.74 40.00 -2.66
N ASN A 2 -5.34 38.79 -3.04
CA ASN A 2 -6.28 37.74 -3.42
C ASN A 2 -6.52 36.81 -2.22
N GLN A 3 -7.70 36.90 -1.60
CA GLN A 3 -8.08 36.18 -0.37
C GLN A 3 -8.59 34.75 -0.61
N ASN A 4 -8.17 34.08 -1.70
CA ASN A 4 -8.73 32.78 -2.09
C ASN A 4 -7.68 31.65 -2.19
N SER A 5 -6.61 31.71 -1.38
CA SER A 5 -5.70 30.57 -1.25
C SER A 5 -6.34 29.51 -0.35
N PRO A 6 -6.55 28.28 -0.85
CA PRO A 6 -7.13 27.20 -0.06
C PRO A 6 -6.26 26.91 1.16
N ARG A 7 -6.90 26.58 2.29
CA ARG A 7 -6.19 26.29 3.54
C ARG A 7 -5.29 25.07 3.35
N ASN A 8 -4.15 25.02 4.05
CA ASN A 8 -3.15 23.95 3.89
C ASN A 8 -3.74 22.52 4.03
N TRP A 9 -4.80 22.35 4.83
CA TRP A 9 -5.48 21.06 4.98
C TRP A 9 -6.36 20.72 3.77
N GLU A 10 -7.05 21.68 3.16
CA GLU A 10 -7.84 21.51 1.92
C GLU A 10 -6.95 21.04 0.75
N ILE A 11 -5.70 21.52 0.69
CA ILE A 11 -4.70 21.08 -0.31
C ILE A 11 -4.27 19.63 -0.08
N VAL A 12 -4.23 19.16 1.18
CA VAL A 12 -3.88 17.78 1.53
C VAL A 12 -5.04 16.84 1.21
N GLU A 13 -6.29 17.25 1.44
CA GLU A 13 -7.48 16.44 1.10
C GLU A 13 -7.59 16.15 -0.40
N GLN A 14 -7.20 17.11 -1.23
CA GLN A 14 -7.19 16.93 -2.68
C GLN A 14 -6.10 15.96 -3.19
N ARG A 15 -5.15 15.58 -2.33
CA ARG A 15 -4.00 14.74 -2.70
C ARG A 15 -4.13 13.30 -2.26
N VAL A 16 -5.10 12.96 -1.42
CA VAL A 16 -5.30 11.62 -0.85
C VAL A 16 -6.58 10.98 -1.37
N LEU A 17 -6.69 9.65 -1.30
CA LEU A 17 -7.93 8.97 -1.70
C LEU A 17 -9.00 9.17 -0.63
N SER A 18 -10.22 9.50 -1.04
CA SER A 18 -11.38 9.32 -0.16
C SER A 18 -11.65 7.84 0.10
N GLU A 19 -12.42 7.53 1.15
CA GLU A 19 -12.79 6.14 1.46
C GLU A 19 -13.58 5.51 0.30
N ALA A 20 -14.47 6.27 -0.33
CA ALA A 20 -15.24 5.83 -1.48
C ALA A 20 -14.35 5.51 -2.69
N GLU A 21 -13.35 6.35 -2.97
CA GLU A 21 -12.40 6.12 -4.07
C GLU A 21 -11.50 4.90 -3.79
N LEU A 22 -11.02 4.72 -2.56
CA LEU A 22 -10.27 3.52 -2.20
C LEU A 22 -11.14 2.27 -2.37
N LYS A 23 -12.39 2.29 -1.87
CA LYS A 23 -13.33 1.17 -2.02
C LYS A 23 -13.60 0.87 -3.49
N ALA A 24 -13.83 1.88 -4.32
CA ALA A 24 -14.01 1.74 -5.75
C ALA A 24 -12.77 1.10 -6.41
N MET A 25 -11.57 1.57 -6.06
CA MET A 25 -10.33 1.03 -6.60
C MET A 25 -10.08 -0.42 -6.16
N LEU A 26 -10.28 -0.75 -4.88
CA LEU A 26 -10.15 -2.12 -4.41
C LEU A 26 -11.20 -3.05 -5.05
N LYS A 27 -12.44 -2.58 -5.20
CA LYS A 27 -13.50 -3.32 -5.92
C LYS A 27 -13.11 -3.58 -7.38
N MET A 28 -12.47 -2.61 -8.04
CA MET A 28 -12.00 -2.75 -9.41
C MET A 28 -10.84 -3.76 -9.53
N VAL A 29 -9.88 -3.73 -8.61
CA VAL A 29 -8.70 -4.61 -8.65
C VAL A 29 -9.04 -6.05 -8.26
N ARG A 30 -9.99 -6.25 -7.34
CA ARG A 30 -10.36 -7.55 -6.74
C ARG A 30 -10.53 -8.71 -7.72
N PRO A 31 -11.34 -8.63 -8.80
CA PRO A 31 -11.50 -9.77 -9.71
C PRO A 31 -10.19 -10.15 -10.42
N PHE A 32 -9.34 -9.17 -10.74
CA PHE A 32 -8.02 -9.44 -11.33
C PHE A 32 -7.08 -10.10 -10.31
N PHE A 33 -7.16 -9.68 -9.05
CA PHE A 33 -6.42 -10.30 -7.95
C PHE A 33 -6.85 -11.76 -7.75
N GLU A 34 -8.15 -12.03 -7.66
CA GLU A 34 -8.70 -13.38 -7.46
C GLU A 34 -8.29 -14.30 -8.62
N GLN A 35 -8.37 -13.80 -9.85
CA GLN A 35 -7.91 -14.53 -11.04
C GLN A 35 -6.40 -14.79 -11.02
N ALA A 36 -5.58 -13.79 -10.67
CA ALA A 36 -4.13 -13.92 -10.60
C ALA A 36 -3.70 -14.96 -9.55
N VAL A 37 -4.37 -14.97 -8.39
CA VAL A 37 -4.16 -15.96 -7.33
C VAL A 37 -4.54 -17.36 -7.81
N ALA A 38 -5.74 -17.54 -8.36
CA ALA A 38 -6.23 -18.83 -8.83
C ALA A 38 -5.34 -19.44 -9.92
N GLN A 39 -4.86 -18.62 -10.85
CA GLN A 39 -4.02 -19.06 -11.97
C GLN A 39 -2.53 -19.10 -11.63
N ARG A 40 -2.13 -18.62 -10.44
CA ARG A 40 -0.73 -18.41 -10.04
C ARG A 40 0.09 -17.61 -11.08
N LYS A 41 -0.58 -16.65 -11.73
CA LYS A 41 -0.02 -15.78 -12.78
C LYS A 41 -0.10 -14.33 -12.32
N ASP A 42 0.45 -13.43 -13.14
CA ASP A 42 0.32 -11.99 -12.93
C ASP A 42 0.67 -11.53 -11.51
N ARG A 43 1.82 -12.00 -11.00
CA ARG A 43 2.37 -11.68 -9.66
C ARG A 43 2.32 -10.19 -9.31
N HIS A 44 2.40 -9.33 -10.32
CA HIS A 44 2.33 -7.89 -10.15
C HIS A 44 0.92 -7.42 -9.73
N VAL A 45 -0.16 -8.05 -10.20
CA VAL A 45 -1.54 -7.75 -9.78
C VAL A 45 -1.75 -8.12 -8.31
N ILE A 46 -1.20 -9.27 -7.88
CA ILE A 46 -1.21 -9.69 -6.47
C ILE A 46 -0.53 -8.62 -5.61
N ASN A 47 0.69 -8.25 -5.98
CA ASN A 47 1.42 -7.19 -5.28
C ASN A 47 0.69 -5.84 -5.28
N ASP A 48 0.08 -5.43 -6.40
CA ASP A 48 -0.62 -4.15 -6.47
C ASP A 48 -1.80 -4.12 -5.50
N TYR A 49 -2.64 -5.16 -5.49
CA TYR A 49 -3.79 -5.24 -4.59
C TYR A 49 -3.36 -5.20 -3.12
N MET A 50 -2.35 -6.00 -2.77
CA MET A 50 -1.87 -6.10 -1.40
C MET A 50 -1.14 -4.83 -0.94
N THR A 51 -0.33 -4.21 -1.80
CA THR A 51 0.36 -2.94 -1.47
C THR A 51 -0.61 -1.78 -1.31
N ILE A 52 -1.65 -1.68 -2.14
CA ILE A 52 -2.71 -0.66 -2.00
C ILE A 52 -3.42 -0.82 -0.66
N ARG A 53 -3.86 -2.04 -0.33
CA ARG A 53 -4.51 -2.34 0.96
C ARG A 53 -3.57 -2.02 2.12
N PHE A 54 -2.33 -2.45 2.05
CA PHE A 54 -1.35 -2.28 3.11
C PHE A 54 -1.04 -0.80 3.37
N ALA A 55 -0.81 -0.01 2.33
CA ALA A 55 -0.58 1.43 2.46
C ALA A 55 -1.80 2.13 3.08
N SER A 56 -3.02 1.73 2.70
CA SER A 56 -4.25 2.32 3.23
C SER A 56 -4.49 2.04 4.70
N LEU A 57 -4.07 0.87 5.21
CA LEU A 57 -4.26 0.48 6.61
C LEU A 57 -3.15 0.99 7.53
N THR A 58 -1.92 1.08 7.02
CA THR A 58 -0.74 1.44 7.83
C THR A 58 -0.37 2.92 7.74
N GLY A 59 -0.87 3.64 6.72
CA GLY A 59 -0.49 5.02 6.45
C GLY A 59 0.98 5.19 6.03
N LEU A 60 1.69 4.09 5.72
CA LEU A 60 3.08 4.14 5.31
C LEU A 60 3.25 4.82 3.95
N ARG A 61 4.36 5.55 3.80
CA ARG A 61 4.72 6.14 2.51
C ARG A 61 5.13 5.03 1.54
N VAL A 62 4.99 5.30 0.24
CA VAL A 62 5.41 4.37 -0.83
C VAL A 62 6.82 3.80 -0.66
N SER A 63 7.78 4.63 -0.23
CA SER A 63 9.17 4.20 -0.01
C SER A 63 9.33 3.34 1.23
N GLU A 64 8.49 3.54 2.24
CA GLU A 64 8.49 2.73 3.45
C GLU A 64 7.85 1.37 3.13
N VAL A 65 6.70 1.34 2.45
CA VAL A 65 6.05 0.10 1.96
C VAL A 65 7.01 -0.76 1.13
N ALA A 66 7.77 -0.14 0.23
CA ALA A 66 8.72 -0.84 -0.63
C ALA A 66 9.94 -1.42 0.13
N ALA A 67 10.18 -0.99 1.36
CA ALA A 67 11.35 -1.35 2.15
C ALA A 67 11.04 -2.24 3.37
N VAL A 68 9.76 -2.46 3.70
CA VAL A 68 9.36 -3.32 4.82
C VAL A 68 9.88 -4.74 4.59
N ARG A 69 10.59 -5.28 5.58
CA ARG A 69 11.00 -6.68 5.64
C ARG A 69 10.08 -7.49 6.55
N ILE A 70 10.10 -8.80 6.40
CA ILE A 70 9.30 -9.71 7.23
C ILE A 70 9.68 -9.56 8.71
N GLY A 71 10.97 -9.47 9.04
CA GLY A 71 11.45 -9.28 10.42
C GLY A 71 11.14 -7.90 11.04
N ASP A 72 10.65 -6.94 10.25
CA ASP A 72 10.20 -5.66 10.76
C ASP A 72 8.78 -5.73 11.35
N ILE A 73 8.06 -6.83 11.12
CA ILE A 73 6.67 -7.02 11.51
C ILE A 73 6.62 -7.79 12.83
N ALA A 74 5.93 -7.21 13.80
CA ALA A 74 5.56 -7.84 15.06
C ALA A 74 4.04 -8.01 15.14
N ASP A 75 3.55 -8.68 16.19
CA ASP A 75 2.13 -9.00 16.34
C ASP A 75 1.18 -7.79 16.27
N SER A 76 1.61 -6.65 16.80
CA SER A 76 0.79 -5.45 16.94
C SER A 76 1.46 -4.20 16.35
N SER A 77 2.57 -4.35 15.63
CA SER A 77 3.28 -3.20 15.07
C SER A 77 4.22 -3.54 13.92
N ILE A 78 4.63 -2.51 13.19
CA ILE A 78 5.64 -2.58 12.14
C ILE A 78 6.73 -1.54 12.45
N ARG A 79 7.99 -1.97 12.44
CA ARG A 79 9.14 -1.07 12.51
C ARG A 79 9.45 -0.54 11.12
N VAL A 80 9.57 0.78 10.98
CA VAL A 80 9.96 1.40 9.70
C VAL A 80 11.04 2.45 9.89
N VAL A 81 11.91 2.56 8.90
CA VAL A 81 12.97 3.57 8.86
C VAL A 81 12.47 4.78 8.06
N GLY A 82 12.24 5.90 8.75
CA GLY A 82 11.76 7.15 8.14
C GLY A 82 12.87 8.08 7.66
N LYS A 83 12.47 9.31 7.29
CA LYS A 83 13.40 10.39 6.91
C LYS A 83 14.40 10.64 8.05
N GLY A 84 15.68 10.76 7.71
CA GLY A 84 16.77 10.91 8.68
C GLY A 84 17.25 9.59 9.30
N LYS A 85 16.89 8.44 8.71
CA LYS A 85 17.23 7.10 9.21
C LYS A 85 16.72 6.80 10.62
N ARG A 86 15.71 7.54 11.08
CA ARG A 86 15.10 7.32 12.40
C ARG A 86 14.09 6.19 12.33
N LEU A 87 14.18 5.27 13.28
CA LEU A 87 13.18 4.22 13.47
C LEU A 87 11.91 4.82 14.03
N ARG A 88 10.76 4.38 13.52
CA ARG A 88 9.45 4.59 14.14
C ARG A 88 8.67 3.29 14.14
N VAL A 89 7.80 3.16 15.12
CA VAL A 89 6.89 2.02 15.26
C VAL A 89 5.51 2.47 14.78
N VAL A 90 4.93 1.72 13.85
CA VAL A 90 3.57 1.93 13.36
C VAL A 90 2.67 0.86 13.96
N PRO A 91 1.66 1.24 14.77
CA PRO A 91 0.71 0.28 15.32
C PRO A 91 -0.03 -0.45 14.21
N LEU A 92 -0.26 -1.74 14.41
CA LEU A 92 -0.97 -2.60 13.49
C LEU A 92 -2.28 -3.07 14.13
N GLY A 93 -3.41 -2.58 13.60
CA GLY A 93 -4.72 -3.07 14.02
C GLY A 93 -5.03 -4.46 13.45
N PRO A 94 -6.12 -5.11 13.92
CA PRO A 94 -6.50 -6.47 13.50
C PRO A 94 -6.61 -6.65 11.97
N LYS A 95 -7.14 -5.63 11.26
CA LYS A 95 -7.23 -5.64 9.79
C LYS A 95 -5.86 -5.66 9.11
N GLY A 96 -4.89 -4.94 9.67
CA GLY A 96 -3.53 -4.91 9.16
C GLY A 96 -2.81 -6.24 9.37
N LYS A 97 -2.99 -6.85 10.54
CA LYS A 97 -2.46 -8.19 10.85
C LYS A 97 -3.00 -9.24 9.88
N ALA A 98 -4.32 -9.32 9.74
CA ALA A 98 -4.96 -10.27 8.83
C ALA A 98 -4.49 -10.08 7.37
N LEU A 99 -4.30 -8.83 6.92
CA LEU A 99 -3.77 -8.56 5.58
C LEU A 99 -2.33 -9.06 5.42
N ILE A 100 -1.47 -8.87 6.42
CA ILE A 100 -0.10 -9.35 6.37
C ILE A 100 -0.06 -10.87 6.33
N GLU A 101 -0.82 -11.54 7.20
CA GLU A 101 -0.94 -13.00 7.22
C GLU A 101 -1.42 -13.55 5.87
N GLU A 102 -2.45 -12.93 5.28
CA GLU A 102 -2.94 -13.22 3.93
C GLU A 102 -1.81 -13.08 2.90
N HIS A 103 -1.05 -11.99 2.96
CA HIS A 103 0.05 -11.76 2.02
C HIS A 103 1.20 -12.75 2.19
N LEU A 104 1.59 -13.08 3.42
CA LEU A 104 2.64 -14.06 3.71
C LEU A 104 2.27 -15.44 3.19
N LYS A 105 0.99 -15.84 3.32
CA LYS A 105 0.48 -17.08 2.73
C LYS A 105 0.57 -17.06 1.20
N LEU A 106 0.10 -15.98 0.56
CA LEU A 106 0.21 -15.82 -0.90
C LEU A 106 1.67 -15.82 -1.36
N LYS A 107 2.56 -15.18 -0.61
CA LYS A 107 3.99 -15.09 -0.89
C LYS A 107 4.63 -16.48 -0.95
N MET A 108 4.30 -17.33 0.03
CA MET A 108 4.77 -18.71 0.12
C MET A 108 4.12 -19.62 -0.94
N GLU A 109 2.78 -19.65 -1.01
CA GLU A 109 2.04 -20.66 -1.78
C GLU A 109 1.85 -20.33 -3.26
N VAL A 110 1.77 -19.03 -3.59
CA VAL A 110 1.40 -18.55 -4.93
C VAL A 110 2.59 -17.90 -5.63
N LEU A 111 3.34 -17.04 -4.92
CA LEU A 111 4.46 -16.31 -5.52
C LEU A 111 5.77 -17.09 -5.52
N GLY A 112 5.91 -18.09 -4.65
CA GLY A 112 7.14 -18.86 -4.47
C GLY A 112 8.32 -17.97 -4.08
N GLN A 113 8.07 -16.99 -3.21
CA GLN A 113 9.08 -16.02 -2.75
C GLN A 113 9.64 -16.43 -1.38
N PRO A 114 10.90 -16.04 -1.07
CA PRO A 114 11.56 -16.41 0.17
C PRO A 114 10.91 -15.71 1.39
N MET A 115 10.99 -16.36 2.56
CA MET A 115 10.23 -16.02 3.78
C MET A 115 11.14 -15.72 5.00
N GLY A 116 12.42 -15.45 4.77
CA GLY A 116 13.38 -15.11 5.82
C GLY A 116 13.11 -13.72 6.42
N SER A 117 13.68 -13.47 7.60
CA SER A 117 13.52 -12.19 8.31
C SER A 117 14.00 -10.98 7.49
N ASP A 118 15.04 -11.16 6.68
CA ASP A 118 15.62 -10.11 5.84
C ASP A 118 14.92 -9.93 4.49
N ASP A 119 13.98 -10.83 4.15
CA ASP A 119 13.23 -10.76 2.91
C ASP A 119 12.18 -9.66 2.97
N LEU A 120 11.96 -9.03 1.80
CA LEU A 120 10.96 -7.99 1.65
C LEU A 120 9.55 -8.56 1.77
N LEU A 121 8.67 -7.85 2.47
CA LEU A 121 7.24 -8.16 2.47
C LEU A 121 6.69 -8.09 1.04
N PHE A 122 7.02 -7.02 0.31
CA PHE A 122 6.65 -6.83 -1.09
C PHE A 122 7.90 -6.76 -1.98
N ALA A 123 8.20 -7.86 -2.67
CA ALA A 123 9.29 -7.94 -3.63
C ALA A 123 8.78 -7.92 -5.07
N ASN A 124 9.53 -7.27 -5.95
CA ASN A 124 9.28 -7.31 -7.39
C ASN A 124 9.63 -8.70 -7.97
N ARG A 125 9.46 -8.88 -9.30
CA ARG A 125 9.72 -10.17 -9.98
C ARG A 125 11.16 -10.67 -9.82
N SER A 126 12.12 -9.76 -9.64
CA SER A 126 13.55 -10.07 -9.45
C SER A 126 13.95 -10.21 -7.97
N GLY A 127 12.99 -10.23 -7.04
CA GLY A 127 13.27 -10.32 -5.60
C GLY A 127 13.78 -9.02 -4.96
N ARG A 128 13.76 -7.90 -5.69
CA ARG A 128 14.27 -6.60 -5.23
C ARG A 128 13.13 -5.69 -4.73
N PRO A 129 13.44 -4.62 -3.97
CA PRO A 129 12.46 -3.60 -3.62
C PRO A 129 11.79 -3.02 -4.87
N PHE A 130 10.52 -2.65 -4.74
CA PHE A 130 9.90 -1.84 -5.77
C PHE A 130 10.51 -0.45 -5.80
N SER A 131 10.77 0.09 -6.99
CA SER A 131 11.09 1.51 -7.10
C SER A 131 9.83 2.33 -6.80
N ARG A 132 10.00 3.50 -6.17
CA ARG A 132 8.89 4.45 -5.96
C ARG A 132 8.14 4.73 -7.26
N HIS A 133 8.86 4.91 -8.37
CA HIS A 133 8.26 5.16 -9.68
C HIS A 133 7.39 3.98 -10.14
N SER A 134 7.87 2.75 -9.97
CA SER A 134 7.11 1.55 -10.36
C SER A 134 5.79 1.40 -9.58
N LEU A 135 5.80 1.58 -8.25
CA LEU A 135 4.58 1.53 -7.44
C LEU A 135 3.60 2.65 -7.82
N ASN A 136 4.09 3.87 -8.03
CA ASN A 136 3.22 4.97 -8.46
C ASN A 136 2.60 4.69 -9.83
N ARG A 137 3.35 4.12 -10.79
CA ARG A 137 2.82 3.76 -12.11
C ARG A 137 1.74 2.68 -12.01
N ARG A 138 1.95 1.65 -11.17
CA ARG A 138 0.96 0.60 -10.93
C ARG A 138 -0.29 1.13 -10.24
N PHE A 139 -0.12 2.01 -9.26
CA PHE A 139 -1.22 2.72 -8.61
C PHE A 139 -2.03 3.56 -9.61
N ASP A 140 -1.35 4.37 -10.42
CA ASP A 140 -1.99 5.21 -11.43
C ASP A 140 -2.76 4.39 -12.47
N PHE A 141 -2.25 3.21 -12.82
CA PHE A 141 -2.95 2.27 -13.69
C PHE A 141 -4.30 1.86 -13.08
N TRP A 142 -4.32 1.43 -11.82
CA TRP A 142 -5.57 1.03 -11.14
C TRP A 142 -6.49 2.21 -10.86
N ARG A 143 -5.93 3.36 -10.46
CA ARG A 143 -6.68 4.60 -10.28
C ARG A 143 -7.48 4.97 -11.53
N ARG A 144 -6.81 5.00 -12.69
CA ARG A 144 -7.45 5.31 -13.98
C ARG A 144 -8.53 4.29 -14.34
N ARG A 145 -8.24 3.00 -14.14
CA ARG A 145 -9.20 1.92 -14.41
C ARG A 145 -10.42 1.95 -13.49
N SER A 146 -10.30 2.60 -12.34
CA SER A 146 -11.38 2.79 -11.37
C SER A 146 -12.18 4.08 -11.60
N GLY A 147 -11.93 4.80 -12.70
CA GLY A 147 -12.65 6.04 -13.04
C GLY A 147 -12.25 7.26 -12.20
N ILE A 148 -11.25 7.13 -11.32
CA ILE A 148 -10.79 8.24 -10.47
C ILE A 148 -9.97 9.17 -11.35
N GLN A 149 -10.53 10.31 -11.75
CA GLN A 149 -9.89 11.21 -12.72
C GLN A 149 -8.76 12.05 -12.12
N ARG A 150 -8.90 12.46 -10.86
CA ARG A 150 -7.89 13.27 -10.14
C ARG A 150 -6.55 12.54 -10.05
N ARG A 151 -5.46 13.26 -10.32
CA ARG A 151 -4.09 12.70 -10.26
C ARG A 151 -3.64 12.59 -8.81
N ILE A 152 -3.74 11.38 -8.27
CA ILE A 152 -3.23 11.00 -6.96
C ILE A 152 -2.14 9.95 -7.14
N GLY A 153 -1.01 10.11 -6.45
CA GLY A 153 0.07 9.12 -6.42
C GLY A 153 -0.03 8.19 -5.21
N PHE A 154 0.61 7.02 -5.27
CA PHE A 154 0.64 6.02 -4.20
C PHE A 154 1.12 6.59 -2.85
N HIS A 155 2.01 7.61 -2.88
CA HIS A 155 2.47 8.31 -1.65
C HIS A 155 1.31 8.79 -0.77
N TYR A 156 0.13 9.01 -1.36
CA TYR A 156 -1.03 9.58 -0.72
C TYR A 156 -2.24 8.61 -0.69
N ALA A 157 -2.04 7.31 -0.85
CA ALA A 157 -3.11 6.31 -0.74
C ALA A 157 -3.69 6.14 0.69
N GLN A 158 -3.50 7.14 1.54
CA GLN A 158 -4.13 7.25 2.85
C GLN A 158 -5.60 7.63 2.65
N VAL A 159 -6.50 7.02 3.40
CA VAL A 159 -7.89 7.46 3.45
C VAL A 159 -8.00 8.53 4.52
N ILE A 160 -8.62 9.67 4.20
CA ILE A 160 -9.11 10.59 5.22
C ILE A 160 -10.33 9.93 5.85
N SER A 161 -10.08 8.98 6.74
CA SER A 161 -11.04 8.65 7.77
C SER A 161 -10.79 9.65 8.86
N THR A 162 -11.79 10.49 9.13
CA THR A 162 -11.81 11.37 10.29
C THR A 162 -11.40 10.60 11.54
N ARG A 163 -10.34 11.12 12.16
CA ARG A 163 -9.69 10.73 13.43
C ARG A 163 -8.66 9.59 13.34
N PRO A 164 -7.42 9.85 13.82
CA PRO A 164 -6.47 8.77 14.08
C PRO A 164 -7.13 7.81 15.05
N PHE A 165 -6.82 6.52 14.90
CA PHE A 165 -7.08 5.52 15.93
C PHE A 165 -6.51 6.00 17.27
N PHE A 166 -7.39 6.59 18.08
CA PHE A 166 -7.40 6.72 19.53
C PHE A 166 -8.86 6.81 19.95
#